data_AF-A0A3D4JMH8-F1
#
_entry.id   AF-A0A3D4JMH8-F1
#
_cell.length_a   1.000
_cell.length_b   1.000
_cell.length_c   1.000
_cell.angle_alpha   90.00
_cell.angle_beta   90.00
_cell.angle_gamma   90.00
#
_symmetry.space_group_name_H-M   'P 1'
#
loop_
_entity.id
_entity.type
_entity.pdbx_description
1 polymer ?
#
loop_
_entity_poly.entity_id
_entity_poly.type
_entity_poly.pdbx_seq_one_letter_code
_entity_poly.pdbx_strand_id
1 'polypeptide(L)'
;MEYDLNYEIFRYVDKETDKYEKILDKNGVSIDEVKRNIDKFKCKFNMLTEKYGIGRKNIVQTCYDTIIKIENDPYNKDLQYIYFCLATDFGIINEINSSDWTKEQKIRNYLRQNDRINELLDFLSIQNENSEKLNTLRKHLKKAVYSKNIECSEELELICQIAQQHDFFNENTENNILRDNLNALLIHIGSDEILNTAKPYIIYAVLTRKTGMMQKRENFFPNIKSVFQYQIYNIYSNNGKNFNNYQSCIEFYDHLRRIYADEKNIDMDFCDFCFANLSPLSEWYYAYCQPDFEIPMIISRKIYQLKPMSFPMIFCYDNYSGCDLNEFKHKNYKLYHKWEKLISDDLTDEILECLYNGSDISEIAGKLPRYDEFPRYAELFLFGNAEQLLQCRMLDISQSFIRI
;
A
#
# COMPACT_ATOMS: atom_id res chain seq x y z
N MET A 1 8.89 45.93 3.47
CA MET A 1 8.10 45.14 2.51
C MET A 1 8.32 43.70 2.88
N GLU A 2 7.43 43.14 3.69
CA GLU A 2 7.41 41.70 3.97
C GLU A 2 7.18 40.97 2.65
N TYR A 3 8.12 40.08 2.32
CA TYR A 3 8.02 39.18 1.19
C TYR A 3 7.00 38.11 1.58
N ASP A 4 5.78 38.22 1.05
CA ASP A 4 4.69 37.30 1.35
C ASP A 4 4.93 35.95 0.67
N LEU A 5 5.64 35.07 1.38
CA LEU A 5 5.96 33.71 0.95
C LEU A 5 4.69 32.91 0.58
N ASN A 6 3.55 33.23 1.20
CA ASN A 6 2.27 32.60 0.88
C ASN A 6 1.76 33.01 -0.50
N TYR A 7 2.02 34.25 -0.93
CA TYR A 7 1.62 34.72 -2.26
C TYR A 7 2.45 34.09 -3.38
N GLU A 8 3.74 33.84 -3.16
CA GLU A 8 4.60 33.09 -4.10
C GLU A 8 4.19 31.61 -4.17
N ILE A 9 3.87 30.96 -3.04
CA ILE A 9 3.36 29.58 -3.01
C ILE A 9 2.01 29.48 -3.71
N PHE A 10 1.06 30.38 -3.45
CA PHE A 10 -0.22 30.42 -4.16
C PHE A 10 -0.04 30.63 -5.66
N ARG A 11 0.85 31.54 -6.06
CA ARG A 11 1.13 31.82 -7.47
C ARG A 11 1.84 30.65 -8.17
N TYR A 12 2.66 29.88 -7.45
CA TYR A 12 3.32 28.69 -7.98
C TYR A 12 2.33 27.51 -8.10
N VAL A 13 1.48 27.32 -7.10
CA VAL A 13 0.40 26.33 -7.11
C VAL A 13 -0.61 26.63 -8.22
N ASP A 14 -1.01 27.90 -8.43
CA ASP A 14 -1.91 28.30 -9.53
C ASP A 14 -1.26 28.25 -10.91
N LYS A 15 0.07 28.36 -11.01
CA LYS A 15 0.79 28.25 -12.30
C LYS A 15 1.10 26.81 -12.70
N GLU A 16 1.32 25.93 -11.73
CA GLU A 16 1.66 24.51 -11.94
C GLU A 16 0.45 23.56 -11.85
N THR A 17 -0.68 24.00 -11.26
CA THR A 17 -1.94 23.24 -11.40
C THR A 17 -2.47 23.41 -12.81
N ASP A 18 -2.71 22.28 -13.50
CA ASP A 18 -3.41 22.30 -14.78
C ASP A 18 -4.66 23.19 -14.67
N LYS A 19 -4.76 24.19 -15.54
CA LYS A 19 -5.96 25.02 -15.64
C LYS A 19 -7.17 24.09 -15.74
N TYR A 20 -8.23 24.42 -15.03
CA TYR A 20 -9.46 23.63 -14.99
C TYR A 20 -9.97 23.18 -16.36
N GLU A 21 -9.82 24.03 -17.37
CA GLU A 21 -10.13 23.74 -18.78
C GLU A 21 -9.28 22.59 -19.33
N LYS A 22 -7.97 22.53 -19.04
CA LYS A 22 -7.10 21.42 -19.42
C LYS A 22 -7.48 20.11 -18.74
N ILE A 23 -7.95 20.16 -17.49
CA ILE A 23 -8.40 18.96 -16.77
C ILE A 23 -9.67 18.41 -17.42
N LEU A 24 -10.62 19.28 -17.79
CA LEU A 24 -11.83 18.90 -18.51
C LEU A 24 -11.49 18.31 -19.89
N ASP A 25 -10.60 18.97 -20.65
CA ASP A 25 -10.15 18.51 -21.97
C ASP A 25 -9.44 17.15 -21.89
N LYS A 26 -8.54 16.97 -20.91
CA LYS A 26 -7.84 15.69 -20.67
C LYS A 26 -8.81 14.55 -20.36
N ASN A 27 -9.89 14.85 -19.64
CA ASN A 27 -10.91 13.87 -19.29
C ASN A 27 -12.00 13.73 -20.35
N GLY A 28 -12.01 14.57 -21.39
CA GLY A 28 -13.02 14.57 -22.45
C GLY A 28 -14.45 14.83 -21.97
N VAL A 29 -14.63 15.56 -20.86
CA VAL A 29 -15.94 15.77 -20.20
C VAL A 29 -16.32 17.24 -20.10
N SER A 30 -17.62 17.51 -20.18
CA SER A 30 -18.17 18.84 -19.93
C SER A 30 -18.44 19.10 -18.43
N ILE A 31 -18.52 20.36 -18.02
CA ILE A 31 -18.84 20.75 -16.63
C ILE A 31 -20.16 20.12 -16.16
N ASP A 32 -21.21 20.18 -16.99
CA ASP A 32 -22.53 19.68 -16.62
C ASP A 32 -22.59 18.14 -16.59
N GLU A 33 -21.75 17.49 -17.38
CA GLU A 33 -21.52 16.06 -17.26
C GLU A 33 -20.85 15.70 -15.93
N VAL A 34 -19.78 16.40 -15.54
CA VAL A 34 -19.11 16.12 -14.26
C VAL A 34 -20.05 16.34 -13.07
N LYS A 35 -20.87 17.40 -13.07
CA LYS A 35 -21.87 17.61 -12.01
C LYS A 35 -22.83 16.43 -11.90
N ARG A 36 -23.38 15.96 -13.02
CA ARG A 36 -24.26 14.78 -13.03
C ARG A 36 -23.52 13.54 -12.54
N ASN A 37 -22.24 13.41 -12.83
CA ASN A 37 -21.43 12.29 -12.38
C ASN A 37 -21.15 12.36 -10.87
N ILE A 38 -20.93 13.55 -10.29
CA ILE A 38 -20.85 13.76 -8.85
C ILE A 38 -22.14 13.31 -8.16
N ASP A 39 -23.30 13.72 -8.69
CA ASP A 39 -24.60 13.35 -8.11
C ASP A 39 -24.82 11.82 -8.19
N LYS A 40 -24.49 11.21 -9.33
CA LYS A 40 -24.55 9.75 -9.50
C LYS A 40 -23.60 9.02 -8.55
N PHE A 41 -22.39 9.54 -8.36
CA PHE A 41 -21.39 8.98 -7.46
C PHE A 41 -21.90 8.99 -6.01
N LYS A 42 -22.40 10.14 -5.54
CA LYS A 42 -23.00 10.28 -4.21
C LYS A 42 -24.21 9.36 -4.05
N CYS A 43 -25.08 9.29 -5.05
CA CYS A 43 -26.25 8.41 -5.05
C CYS A 43 -25.83 6.93 -4.93
N LYS A 44 -24.83 6.50 -5.72
CA LYS A 44 -24.30 5.14 -5.65
C LYS A 44 -23.70 4.84 -4.27
N PHE A 45 -22.86 5.72 -3.74
CA PHE A 45 -22.27 5.56 -2.41
C PHE A 45 -23.37 5.44 -1.33
N ASN A 46 -24.38 6.31 -1.40
CA ASN A 46 -25.51 6.32 -0.47
C ASN A 46 -26.37 5.05 -0.55
N MET A 47 -26.66 4.58 -1.76
CA MET A 47 -27.40 3.34 -1.97
C MET A 47 -26.65 2.12 -1.44
N LEU A 48 -25.33 2.05 -1.65
CA LEU A 48 -24.51 0.94 -1.18
C LEU A 48 -24.38 0.95 0.34
N THR A 49 -24.09 2.10 0.95
CA THR A 49 -24.01 2.21 2.42
C THR A 49 -25.33 1.83 3.09
N GLU A 50 -26.47 2.24 2.53
CA GLU A 50 -27.79 1.81 2.99
C GLU A 50 -28.02 0.29 2.84
N LYS A 51 -27.68 -0.28 1.68
CA LYS A 51 -27.79 -1.72 1.41
C LYS A 51 -27.07 -2.57 2.46
N TYR A 52 -25.89 -2.13 2.92
CA TYR A 52 -25.08 -2.88 3.89
C TYR A 52 -25.32 -2.45 5.35
N GLY A 53 -26.20 -1.47 5.59
CA GLY A 53 -26.47 -0.93 6.93
C GLY A 53 -25.25 -0.24 7.54
N ILE A 54 -24.48 0.47 6.72
CA ILE A 54 -23.32 1.27 7.13
C ILE A 54 -23.84 2.65 7.56
N GLY A 55 -23.57 3.01 8.81
CA GLY A 55 -23.93 4.29 9.39
C GLY A 55 -23.21 5.45 8.69
N ARG A 56 -23.92 6.58 8.58
CA ARG A 56 -23.45 7.80 7.88
C ARG A 56 -23.56 9.05 8.75
N LYS A 57 -23.69 8.90 10.08
CA LYS A 57 -23.80 10.05 10.99
C LYS A 57 -22.53 10.92 10.92
N ASN A 58 -21.38 10.27 10.84
CA ASN A 58 -20.08 10.89 10.67
C ASN A 58 -19.12 9.91 9.97
N ILE A 59 -17.95 10.41 9.57
CA ILE A 59 -16.96 9.62 8.84
C ILE A 59 -16.36 8.49 9.68
N VAL A 60 -16.20 8.68 11.00
CA VAL A 60 -15.66 7.66 11.92
C VAL A 60 -16.59 6.45 11.93
N GLN A 61 -17.90 6.67 12.14
CA GLN A 61 -18.91 5.62 12.05
C GLN A 61 -18.89 4.93 10.68
N THR A 62 -18.84 5.71 9.60
CA THR A 62 -18.86 5.16 8.24
C THR A 62 -17.66 4.25 7.98
N CYS A 63 -16.46 4.65 8.40
CA CYS A 63 -15.24 3.85 8.28
C CYS A 63 -15.31 2.59 9.15
N TYR A 64 -15.72 2.71 10.42
CA TYR A 64 -15.82 1.58 11.36
C TYR A 64 -16.81 0.53 10.88
N ASP A 65 -18.02 0.93 10.52
CA ASP A 65 -19.03 0.01 10.02
C ASP A 65 -18.52 -0.66 8.73
N THR A 66 -17.83 0.08 7.85
CA THR A 66 -17.22 -0.49 6.63
C THR A 66 -16.17 -1.55 6.96
N ILE A 67 -15.27 -1.30 7.93
CA ILE A 67 -14.27 -2.29 8.40
C ILE A 67 -14.98 -3.56 8.86
N ILE A 68 -15.98 -3.44 9.75
CA ILE A 68 -16.72 -4.59 10.28
C ILE A 68 -17.41 -5.37 9.17
N LYS A 69 -17.98 -4.71 8.15
CA LYS A 69 -18.60 -5.41 7.02
C LYS A 69 -17.57 -6.16 6.18
N ILE A 70 -16.39 -5.57 5.96
CA ILE A 70 -15.30 -6.21 5.20
C ILE A 70 -14.73 -7.40 5.96
N GLU A 71 -14.56 -7.33 7.28
CA GLU A 71 -14.11 -8.47 8.10
C GLU A 71 -15.00 -9.71 7.90
N ASN A 72 -16.30 -9.49 7.67
CA ASN A 72 -17.25 -10.57 7.43
C ASN A 72 -17.32 -11.04 5.97
N ASP A 73 -17.13 -10.15 5.00
CA ASP A 73 -17.19 -10.46 3.56
C ASP A 73 -16.15 -9.66 2.75
N PRO A 74 -14.85 -10.02 2.84
CA PRO A 74 -13.77 -9.18 2.34
C PRO A 74 -13.65 -9.16 0.81
N TYR A 75 -14.32 -10.09 0.13
CA TYR A 75 -14.32 -10.23 -1.32
C TYR A 75 -15.54 -9.57 -1.98
N ASN A 76 -16.40 -8.93 -1.18
CA ASN A 76 -17.57 -8.23 -1.69
C ASN A 76 -17.18 -6.97 -2.46
N LYS A 77 -17.45 -6.96 -3.76
CA LYS A 77 -17.09 -5.85 -4.65
C LYS A 77 -17.72 -4.52 -4.25
N ASP A 78 -18.94 -4.54 -3.69
CA ASP A 78 -19.58 -3.30 -3.23
C ASP A 78 -18.88 -2.76 -1.97
N LEU A 79 -18.52 -3.61 -1.02
CA LEU A 79 -17.81 -3.20 0.20
C LEU A 79 -16.40 -2.69 -0.13
N GLN A 80 -15.69 -3.35 -1.04
CA GLN A 80 -14.39 -2.90 -1.55
C GLN A 80 -14.52 -1.53 -2.24
N TYR A 81 -15.59 -1.33 -3.03
CA TYR A 81 -15.87 -0.03 -3.64
C TYR A 81 -16.16 1.07 -2.61
N ILE A 82 -16.98 0.78 -1.59
CA ILE A 82 -17.26 1.71 -0.48
C ILE A 82 -15.95 2.08 0.23
N TYR A 83 -15.10 1.09 0.52
CA TYR A 83 -13.78 1.32 1.12
C TYR A 83 -12.91 2.23 0.26
N PHE A 84 -12.79 1.99 -1.05
CA PHE A 84 -12.00 2.85 -1.92
C PHE A 84 -12.56 4.26 -2.03
N CYS A 85 -13.89 4.41 -2.01
CA CYS A 85 -14.55 5.70 -1.93
C CYS A 85 -14.10 6.48 -0.70
N LEU A 86 -14.06 5.85 0.48
CA LEU A 86 -13.58 6.44 1.72
C LEU A 86 -12.08 6.74 1.69
N ALA A 87 -11.26 5.75 1.34
CA ALA A 87 -9.79 5.83 1.34
C ALA A 87 -9.23 6.90 0.40
N THR A 88 -9.98 7.25 -0.64
CA THR A 88 -9.60 8.26 -1.64
C THR A 88 -10.38 9.56 -1.50
N ASP A 89 -11.11 9.77 -0.39
CA ASP A 89 -12.02 10.91 -0.29
C ASP A 89 -11.32 12.27 -0.22
N PHE A 90 -11.60 13.11 -1.21
CA PHE A 90 -11.19 14.51 -1.27
C PHE A 90 -12.34 15.41 -0.80
N GLY A 91 -13.03 14.99 0.25
CA GLY A 91 -14.24 15.58 0.85
C GLY A 91 -15.42 15.75 -0.11
N ILE A 92 -15.55 14.84 -1.08
CA ILE A 92 -16.79 14.71 -1.86
C ILE A 92 -17.82 13.94 -1.04
N ILE A 93 -17.38 12.97 -0.24
CA ILE A 93 -18.23 12.20 0.68
C ILE A 93 -18.26 12.88 2.04
N ASN A 94 -17.08 13.17 2.60
CA ASN A 94 -16.94 13.80 3.89
C ASN A 94 -16.84 15.32 3.76
N GLU A 95 -17.98 15.99 3.81
CA GLU A 95 -18.12 17.42 3.52
C GLU A 95 -17.71 18.37 4.67
N ILE A 96 -17.05 17.87 5.73
CA ILE A 96 -16.72 18.61 6.98
C ILE A 96 -16.00 19.95 6.72
N ASN A 97 -15.13 20.03 5.70
CA ASN A 97 -14.38 21.25 5.34
C ASN A 97 -14.70 21.74 3.92
N SER A 98 -15.92 21.46 3.42
CA SER A 98 -16.30 21.70 2.02
C SER A 98 -17.18 22.93 1.77
N SER A 99 -17.55 23.66 2.84
CA SER A 99 -18.45 24.83 2.79
C SER A 99 -17.92 25.94 1.88
N ASP A 100 -16.61 26.17 1.89
CA ASP A 100 -15.97 27.24 1.13
C ASP A 100 -15.47 26.81 -0.24
N TRP A 101 -15.73 25.57 -0.65
CA TRP A 101 -15.20 25.08 -1.91
C TRP A 101 -15.91 25.69 -3.11
N THR A 102 -15.11 26.24 -4.01
CA THR A 102 -15.58 26.68 -5.32
C THR A 102 -16.08 25.49 -6.13
N LYS A 103 -16.92 25.78 -7.13
CA LYS A 103 -17.41 24.75 -8.08
C LYS A 103 -16.26 24.02 -8.79
N GLU A 104 -15.18 24.75 -9.07
CA GLU A 104 -13.96 24.23 -9.68
C GLU A 104 -13.25 23.23 -8.76
N GLN A 105 -13.09 23.57 -7.47
CA GLN A 105 -12.47 22.68 -6.49
C GLN A 105 -13.26 21.38 -6.33
N LYS A 106 -14.61 21.44 -6.28
CA LYS A 106 -15.47 20.25 -6.21
C LYS A 106 -15.28 19.33 -7.42
N ILE A 107 -15.15 19.90 -8.62
CA ILE A 107 -14.94 19.12 -9.84
C ILE A 107 -13.54 18.50 -9.87
N ARG A 108 -12.50 19.27 -9.53
CA ARG A 108 -11.12 18.76 -9.46
C ARG A 108 -11.01 17.60 -8.45
N ASN A 109 -11.59 17.77 -7.26
CA ASN A 109 -11.58 16.76 -6.21
C ASN A 109 -12.33 15.50 -6.65
N TYR A 110 -13.49 15.63 -7.29
CA TYR A 110 -14.23 14.49 -7.83
C TYR A 110 -13.44 13.73 -8.89
N LEU A 111 -12.89 14.42 -9.89
CA LEU A 111 -12.13 13.76 -10.96
C LEU A 111 -10.93 13.01 -10.38
N ARG A 112 -10.17 13.65 -9.49
CA ARG A 112 -9.03 13.03 -8.79
C ARG A 112 -9.44 11.81 -7.97
N GLN A 113 -10.56 11.89 -7.23
CA GLN A 113 -11.07 10.78 -6.45
C GLN A 113 -11.50 9.62 -7.35
N ASN A 114 -12.25 9.93 -8.42
CA ASN A 114 -12.73 8.93 -9.37
C ASN A 114 -11.58 8.20 -10.07
N ASP A 115 -10.55 8.92 -10.50
CA ASP A 115 -9.36 8.33 -11.11
C ASP A 115 -8.66 7.37 -10.14
N ARG A 116 -8.49 7.77 -8.88
CA ARG A 116 -7.87 6.94 -7.84
C ARG A 116 -8.69 5.71 -7.49
N ILE A 117 -10.02 5.83 -7.46
CA ILE A 117 -10.92 4.68 -7.24
C ILE A 117 -10.75 3.67 -8.38
N ASN A 118 -10.75 4.14 -9.64
CA ASN A 118 -10.58 3.26 -10.79
C ASN A 118 -9.20 2.59 -10.78
N GLU A 119 -8.14 3.34 -10.48
CA GLU A 119 -6.79 2.78 -10.35
C GLU A 119 -6.72 1.68 -9.27
N LEU A 120 -7.39 1.87 -8.12
CA LEU A 120 -7.47 0.86 -7.07
C LEU A 120 -8.31 -0.37 -7.45
N LEU A 121 -9.41 -0.17 -8.18
CA LEU A 121 -10.24 -1.27 -8.69
C LEU A 121 -9.49 -2.10 -9.72
N ASP A 122 -8.82 -1.47 -10.67
CA ASP A 122 -8.01 -2.13 -11.69
C ASP A 122 -6.86 -2.91 -11.04
N PHE A 123 -6.14 -2.27 -10.11
CA PHE A 123 -5.08 -2.90 -9.35
C PHE A 123 -5.60 -4.12 -8.57
N LEU A 124 -6.72 -3.99 -7.85
CA LEU A 124 -7.31 -5.10 -7.10
C LEU A 124 -7.78 -6.24 -8.03
N SER A 125 -8.28 -5.93 -9.22
CA SER A 125 -8.65 -6.94 -10.22
C SER A 125 -7.44 -7.78 -10.62
N ILE A 126 -6.32 -7.12 -10.95
CA ILE A 126 -5.06 -7.79 -11.31
C ILE A 126 -4.54 -8.64 -10.13
N GLN A 127 -4.60 -8.12 -8.91
CA GLN A 127 -4.19 -8.89 -7.72
C GLN A 127 -5.05 -10.15 -7.50
N ASN A 128 -6.35 -10.06 -7.72
CA ASN A 128 -7.26 -11.22 -7.60
C ASN A 128 -6.99 -12.26 -8.70
N GLU A 129 -6.75 -11.83 -9.93
CA GLU A 129 -6.36 -12.74 -11.02
C GLU A 129 -5.05 -13.47 -10.69
N ASN A 130 -4.06 -12.76 -10.19
CA ASN A 130 -2.77 -13.34 -9.81
C ASN A 130 -2.86 -14.24 -8.58
N SER A 131 -3.76 -13.95 -7.63
CA SER A 131 -4.10 -14.87 -6.54
C SER A 131 -4.65 -16.21 -7.05
N GLU A 132 -5.55 -16.19 -8.04
CA GLU A 132 -6.08 -17.41 -8.65
C GLU A 132 -5.01 -18.17 -9.44
N LYS A 133 -4.10 -17.47 -10.12
CA LYS A 133 -2.90 -18.08 -10.76
C LYS A 133 -2.02 -18.78 -9.71
N LEU A 134 -1.76 -18.14 -8.56
CA LEU A 134 -0.99 -18.73 -7.46
C LEU A 134 -1.66 -20.01 -6.93
N ASN A 135 -2.97 -19.98 -6.72
CA ASN A 135 -3.72 -21.14 -6.27
C ASN A 135 -3.70 -22.28 -7.28
N THR A 136 -3.78 -21.97 -8.58
CA THR A 136 -3.66 -22.94 -9.68
C THR A 136 -2.27 -23.57 -9.70
N LEU A 137 -1.23 -22.75 -9.62
CA LEU A 137 0.16 -23.20 -9.58
C LEU A 137 0.43 -24.10 -8.36
N ARG A 138 -0.05 -23.73 -7.16
CA ARG A 138 0.08 -24.55 -5.95
C ARG A 138 -0.64 -25.90 -6.05
N LYS A 139 -1.76 -25.98 -6.80
CA LYS A 139 -2.44 -27.24 -7.10
C LYS A 139 -1.64 -28.08 -8.10
N HIS A 140 -1.07 -27.45 -9.12
CA HIS A 140 -0.23 -28.09 -10.14
C HIS A 140 1.01 -28.77 -9.52
N LEU A 141 1.69 -28.06 -8.62
CA LEU A 141 2.87 -28.54 -7.88
C LEU A 141 2.61 -29.76 -6.96
N LYS A 142 1.38 -30.28 -6.88
CA LYS A 142 1.10 -31.57 -6.23
C LYS A 142 1.45 -32.77 -7.12
N LYS A 143 1.61 -32.56 -8.43
CA LYS A 143 1.96 -33.60 -9.41
C LYS A 143 3.47 -33.59 -9.67
N ALA A 144 4.00 -34.72 -10.13
CA ALA A 144 5.38 -34.78 -10.60
C ALA A 144 5.52 -33.97 -11.91
N VAL A 145 6.54 -33.14 -11.97
CA VAL A 145 6.94 -32.38 -13.15
C VAL A 145 8.10 -33.12 -13.82
N TYR A 146 7.98 -33.39 -15.12
CA TYR A 146 8.98 -34.13 -15.88
C TYR A 146 9.87 -33.17 -16.67
N SER A 147 11.17 -33.33 -16.55
CA SER A 147 12.14 -32.52 -17.28
C SER A 147 12.21 -32.91 -18.77
N LYS A 148 12.19 -31.91 -19.64
CA LYS A 148 12.54 -32.00 -21.06
C LYS A 148 14.02 -31.66 -21.22
N ASN A 149 14.61 -32.05 -22.35
CA ASN A 149 15.97 -31.65 -22.68
C ASN A 149 15.93 -30.20 -23.22
N ILE A 150 16.36 -29.24 -22.40
CA ILE A 150 16.34 -27.80 -22.69
C ILE A 150 17.75 -27.26 -22.55
N GLU A 151 18.17 -26.42 -23.48
CA GLU A 151 19.44 -25.70 -23.42
C GLU A 151 19.24 -24.36 -22.69
N CYS A 152 19.97 -24.15 -21.60
CA CYS A 152 19.89 -22.96 -20.74
C CYS A 152 21.25 -22.28 -20.56
N SER A 153 22.24 -22.52 -21.44
CA SER A 153 23.64 -22.13 -21.26
C SER A 153 23.83 -20.61 -21.13
N GLU A 154 23.27 -19.82 -22.04
CA GLU A 154 23.37 -18.35 -22.04
C GLU A 154 22.62 -17.74 -20.83
N GLU A 155 21.40 -18.21 -20.56
CA GLU A 155 20.58 -17.79 -19.43
C GLU A 155 21.27 -18.08 -18.08
N LEU A 156 21.88 -19.27 -17.95
CA LEU A 156 22.64 -19.68 -16.78
C LEU A 156 23.82 -18.74 -16.51
N GLU A 157 24.59 -18.40 -17.54
CA GLU A 157 25.74 -17.49 -17.40
C GLU A 157 25.32 -16.11 -16.94
N LEU A 158 24.27 -15.55 -17.55
CA LEU A 158 23.72 -14.26 -17.18
C LEU A 158 23.25 -14.23 -15.72
N ILE A 159 22.46 -15.22 -15.29
CA ILE A 159 21.97 -15.27 -13.90
C ILE A 159 23.13 -15.43 -12.91
N CYS A 160 24.13 -16.25 -13.22
CA CYS A 160 25.30 -16.40 -12.37
C CYS A 160 26.07 -15.08 -12.21
N GLN A 161 26.31 -14.37 -13.32
CA GLN A 161 27.03 -13.09 -13.30
C GLN A 161 26.32 -12.05 -12.45
N ILE A 162 25.00 -11.95 -12.59
CA ILE A 162 24.20 -10.99 -11.82
C ILE A 162 24.15 -11.38 -10.35
N ALA A 163 23.93 -12.67 -10.05
CA ALA A 163 23.86 -13.16 -8.68
C ALA A 163 25.17 -12.91 -7.90
N GLN A 164 26.32 -12.98 -8.56
CA GLN A 164 27.64 -12.68 -7.96
C GLN A 164 27.84 -11.20 -7.59
N GLN A 165 27.02 -10.29 -8.10
CA GLN A 165 27.11 -8.86 -7.78
C GLN A 165 26.42 -8.49 -6.45
N HIS A 166 25.77 -9.46 -5.79
CA HIS A 166 24.85 -9.21 -4.68
C HIS A 166 25.38 -9.73 -3.34
N ASP A 167 25.14 -8.98 -2.26
CA ASP A 167 25.67 -9.21 -0.91
C ASP A 167 25.20 -10.53 -0.27
N PHE A 168 24.06 -11.09 -0.70
CA PHE A 168 23.61 -12.39 -0.20
C PHE A 168 24.46 -13.55 -0.74
N PHE A 169 25.26 -13.33 -1.79
CA PHE A 169 26.22 -14.28 -2.30
C PHE A 169 27.54 -14.21 -1.53
N ASN A 170 27.78 -15.21 -0.68
CA ASN A 170 29.04 -15.36 0.01
C ASN A 170 29.97 -16.21 -0.87
N GLU A 171 31.06 -15.61 -1.39
CA GLU A 171 32.25 -16.22 -2.06
C GLU A 171 32.40 -15.94 -3.58
N ASN A 172 33.52 -15.28 -3.92
CA ASN A 172 33.97 -14.84 -5.26
C ASN A 172 34.65 -15.95 -6.10
N THR A 173 34.14 -17.18 -6.10
CA THR A 173 34.80 -18.27 -6.85
C THR A 173 33.88 -18.92 -7.87
N GLU A 174 34.49 -19.42 -8.96
CA GLU A 174 33.86 -20.30 -9.96
C GLU A 174 33.18 -21.48 -9.25
N ASN A 175 31.93 -21.28 -8.86
CA ASN A 175 31.19 -22.27 -8.10
C ASN A 175 30.48 -23.20 -9.08
N ASN A 176 31.18 -24.24 -9.52
CA ASN A 176 30.62 -25.28 -10.40
C ASN A 176 29.37 -25.92 -9.77
N ILE A 177 29.33 -26.08 -8.43
CA ILE A 177 28.15 -26.61 -7.71
C ILE A 177 26.93 -25.70 -7.93
N LEU A 178 27.09 -24.38 -7.81
CA LEU A 178 26.04 -23.42 -8.09
C LEU A 178 25.56 -23.52 -9.53
N ARG A 179 26.50 -23.55 -10.49
CA ARG A 179 26.18 -23.62 -11.91
C ARG A 179 25.38 -24.88 -12.23
N ASP A 180 25.82 -26.03 -11.73
CA ASP A 180 25.13 -27.31 -11.95
C ASP A 180 23.74 -27.32 -11.32
N ASN A 181 23.61 -26.87 -10.07
CA ASN A 181 22.33 -26.80 -9.37
C ASN A 181 21.35 -25.80 -10.03
N LEU A 182 21.84 -24.63 -10.46
CA LEU A 182 21.05 -23.63 -11.15
C LEU A 182 20.65 -24.10 -12.54
N ASN A 183 21.53 -24.77 -13.28
CA ASN A 183 21.21 -25.35 -14.58
C ASN A 183 20.09 -26.39 -14.45
N ALA A 184 20.18 -27.28 -13.46
CA ALA A 184 19.12 -28.25 -13.18
C ALA A 184 17.78 -27.56 -12.83
N LEU A 185 17.82 -26.45 -12.09
CA LEU A 185 16.63 -25.65 -11.78
C LEU A 185 16.04 -25.01 -13.05
N LEU A 186 16.85 -24.38 -13.90
CA LEU A 186 16.41 -23.73 -15.13
C LEU A 186 15.77 -24.72 -16.09
N ILE A 187 16.41 -25.88 -16.29
CA ILE A 187 15.85 -26.97 -17.10
C ILE A 187 14.50 -27.40 -16.54
N HIS A 188 14.38 -27.58 -15.21
CA HIS A 188 13.12 -27.98 -14.60
C HIS A 188 12.02 -26.94 -14.81
N ILE A 189 12.32 -25.66 -14.59
CA ILE A 189 11.35 -24.56 -14.77
C ILE A 189 10.93 -24.46 -16.24
N GLY A 190 11.89 -24.45 -17.18
CA GLY A 190 11.61 -24.33 -18.60
C GLY A 190 10.86 -25.54 -19.18
N SER A 191 10.90 -26.69 -18.51
CA SER A 191 10.21 -27.91 -18.94
C SER A 191 8.70 -27.88 -18.72
N ASP A 192 8.24 -26.98 -17.85
CA ASP A 192 6.85 -26.86 -17.43
C ASP A 192 6.32 -25.47 -17.75
N GLU A 193 5.32 -25.37 -18.61
CA GLU A 193 4.78 -24.09 -19.07
C GLU A 193 4.27 -23.23 -17.91
N ILE A 194 3.69 -23.83 -16.86
CA ILE A 194 3.15 -23.12 -15.70
C ILE A 194 4.27 -22.61 -14.79
N LEU A 195 5.36 -23.37 -14.64
CA LEU A 195 6.52 -22.88 -13.89
C LEU A 195 7.27 -21.81 -14.67
N ASN A 196 7.38 -21.98 -15.98
CA ASN A 196 8.08 -21.04 -16.84
C ASN A 196 7.49 -19.64 -16.74
N THR A 197 6.16 -19.48 -16.66
CA THR A 197 5.53 -18.17 -16.48
C THR A 197 5.98 -17.43 -15.22
N ALA A 198 6.43 -18.15 -14.19
CA ALA A 198 6.88 -17.59 -12.91
C ALA A 198 8.41 -17.65 -12.72
N LYS A 199 9.17 -17.93 -13.78
CA LYS A 199 10.62 -18.20 -13.73
C LYS A 199 11.41 -17.12 -12.96
N PRO A 200 11.23 -15.80 -13.20
CA PRO A 200 11.97 -14.76 -12.48
C PRO A 200 11.79 -14.86 -10.95
N TYR A 201 10.54 -15.03 -10.49
CA TYR A 201 10.24 -15.17 -9.07
C TYR A 201 10.84 -16.45 -8.48
N ILE A 202 10.79 -17.58 -9.21
CA ILE A 202 11.36 -18.84 -8.73
C ILE A 202 12.87 -18.72 -8.56
N ILE A 203 13.57 -18.17 -9.56
CA ILE A 203 15.02 -17.93 -9.49
C ILE A 203 15.35 -17.04 -8.29
N TYR A 204 14.67 -15.92 -8.16
CA TYR A 204 14.80 -15.00 -7.04
C TYR A 204 14.66 -15.72 -5.70
N ALA A 205 13.54 -16.42 -5.50
CA ALA A 205 13.21 -17.03 -4.22
C ALA A 205 14.17 -18.18 -3.88
N VAL A 206 14.61 -18.98 -4.85
CA VAL A 206 15.58 -20.05 -4.60
C VAL A 206 16.94 -19.45 -4.24
N LEU A 207 17.44 -18.51 -5.03
CA LEU A 207 18.79 -17.98 -4.84
C LEU A 207 18.93 -17.11 -3.59
N THR A 208 17.87 -16.43 -3.15
CA THR A 208 17.90 -15.61 -1.92
C THR A 208 17.57 -16.40 -0.65
N ARG A 209 16.76 -17.46 -0.72
CA ARG A 209 16.32 -18.23 0.46
C ARG A 209 17.11 -19.53 0.68
N LYS A 210 17.77 -20.05 -0.36
CA LYS A 210 18.52 -21.32 -0.35
C LYS A 210 19.96 -21.15 -0.83
N THR A 211 20.51 -19.94 -0.79
CA THR A 211 21.86 -19.60 -1.31
C THR A 211 22.93 -20.58 -0.86
N GLY A 212 23.05 -20.82 0.45
CA GLY A 212 24.07 -21.73 0.98
C GLY A 212 23.90 -23.19 0.51
N MET A 213 22.66 -23.65 0.28
CA MET A 213 22.43 -25.00 -0.27
C MET A 213 22.78 -25.06 -1.76
N MET A 214 22.37 -24.05 -2.52
CA MET A 214 22.70 -23.92 -3.95
C MET A 214 24.22 -23.87 -4.18
N GLN A 215 24.97 -23.23 -3.29
CA GLN A 215 26.42 -23.05 -3.40
C GLN A 215 27.27 -24.22 -2.90
N LYS A 216 26.78 -25.01 -1.93
CA LYS A 216 27.62 -25.97 -1.17
C LYS A 216 27.22 -27.43 -1.32
N ARG A 217 25.99 -27.72 -1.77
CA ARG A 217 25.49 -29.09 -1.86
C ARG A 217 25.38 -29.51 -3.32
N GLU A 218 26.22 -30.46 -3.72
CA GLU A 218 26.14 -31.08 -5.05
C GLU A 218 24.76 -31.71 -5.28
N ASN A 219 24.24 -31.55 -6.51
CA ASN A 219 22.96 -32.10 -6.94
C ASN A 219 21.79 -31.67 -6.04
N PHE A 220 21.87 -30.46 -5.47
CA PHE A 220 20.77 -29.92 -4.68
C PHE A 220 19.63 -29.48 -5.60
N PHE A 221 18.43 -29.93 -5.27
CA PHE A 221 17.22 -29.50 -5.96
C PHE A 221 16.24 -28.87 -4.94
N PRO A 222 15.81 -27.62 -5.14
CA PRO A 222 14.92 -26.94 -4.20
C PRO A 222 13.50 -27.52 -4.25
N ASN A 223 12.82 -27.48 -3.10
CA ASN A 223 11.38 -27.78 -3.06
C ASN A 223 10.59 -26.59 -3.62
N ILE A 224 10.21 -26.65 -4.90
CA ILE A 224 9.47 -25.58 -5.59
C ILE A 224 8.15 -25.25 -4.88
N LYS A 225 7.48 -26.22 -4.25
CA LYS A 225 6.25 -25.93 -3.47
C LYS A 225 6.51 -24.95 -2.32
N SER A 226 7.68 -25.04 -1.68
CA SER A 226 8.05 -24.14 -0.59
C SER A 226 8.41 -22.72 -1.06
N VAL A 227 8.76 -22.55 -2.34
CA VAL A 227 9.03 -21.22 -2.93
C VAL A 227 7.78 -20.35 -2.94
N PHE A 228 6.61 -20.95 -3.19
CA PHE A 228 5.32 -20.26 -3.24
C PHE A 228 4.60 -20.18 -1.88
N GLN A 229 5.34 -20.31 -0.79
CA GLN A 229 4.88 -20.06 0.58
C GLN A 229 5.42 -18.72 1.07
N TYR A 230 4.69 -18.10 2.00
CA TYR A 230 5.10 -16.83 2.59
C TYR A 230 6.45 -16.97 3.31
N GLN A 231 7.41 -16.16 2.92
CA GLN A 231 8.72 -16.10 3.55
C GLN A 231 8.74 -15.00 4.60
N ILE A 232 8.97 -15.41 5.86
CA ILE A 232 9.10 -14.49 6.98
C ILE A 232 10.51 -13.87 6.96
N TYR A 233 10.57 -12.54 7.03
CA TYR A 233 11.77 -11.76 7.33
C TYR A 233 11.50 -10.87 8.54
N ASN A 234 12.52 -10.63 9.38
CA ASN A 234 12.39 -9.74 10.53
C ASN A 234 12.71 -8.30 10.13
N ILE A 235 11.79 -7.68 9.40
CA ILE A 235 11.95 -6.35 8.80
C ILE A 235 11.98 -5.21 9.84
N TYR A 236 11.54 -5.47 11.07
CA TYR A 236 11.47 -4.48 12.15
C TYR A 236 12.70 -4.49 13.08
N SER A 237 13.56 -5.52 12.99
CA SER A 237 14.82 -5.57 13.75
C SER A 237 15.99 -5.17 12.85
N ASN A 238 16.58 -4.00 13.09
CA ASN A 238 17.74 -3.54 12.34
C ASN A 238 19.04 -3.71 13.13
N ASN A 239 19.89 -4.64 12.69
CA ASN A 239 21.27 -4.80 13.18
C ASN A 239 22.32 -4.35 12.13
N GLY A 240 21.92 -3.56 11.13
CA GLY A 240 22.75 -3.11 10.00
C GLY A 240 22.99 -4.19 8.94
N LYS A 241 23.30 -5.42 9.35
CA LYS A 241 23.55 -6.55 8.43
C LYS A 241 22.30 -6.99 7.66
N ASN A 242 21.13 -6.93 8.30
CA ASN A 242 19.86 -7.26 7.66
C ASN A 242 19.48 -6.24 6.58
N PHE A 243 19.83 -4.98 6.75
CA PHE A 243 19.47 -3.89 5.83
C PHE A 243 20.08 -4.12 4.44
N ASN A 244 21.41 -4.27 4.37
CA ASN A 244 22.12 -4.49 3.11
C ASN A 244 21.64 -5.78 2.41
N ASN A 245 21.38 -6.83 3.19
CA ASN A 245 20.88 -8.08 2.64
C ASN A 245 19.47 -7.92 2.03
N TYR A 246 18.56 -7.17 2.67
CA TYR A 246 17.22 -6.93 2.14
C TYR A 246 17.27 -6.07 0.88
N GLN A 247 18.06 -4.99 0.89
CA GLN A 247 18.30 -4.17 -0.29
C GLN A 247 18.82 -4.99 -1.46
N SER A 248 19.87 -5.79 -1.25
CA SER A 248 20.44 -6.64 -2.29
C SER A 248 19.46 -7.70 -2.81
N CYS A 249 18.60 -8.26 -1.96
CA CYS A 249 17.53 -9.15 -2.43
C CYS A 249 16.55 -8.43 -3.37
N ILE A 250 16.16 -7.19 -3.05
CA ILE A 250 15.23 -6.39 -3.88
C ILE A 250 15.88 -6.03 -5.21
N GLU A 251 17.12 -5.53 -5.19
CA GLU A 251 17.88 -5.19 -6.40
C GLU A 251 18.08 -6.40 -7.30
N PHE A 252 18.31 -7.58 -6.73
CA PHE A 252 18.40 -8.81 -7.49
C PHE A 252 17.08 -9.16 -8.20
N TYR A 253 15.95 -9.01 -7.51
CA TYR A 253 14.65 -9.22 -8.14
C TYR A 253 14.41 -8.20 -9.26
N ASP A 254 14.73 -6.92 -9.03
CA ASP A 254 14.61 -5.86 -10.04
C ASP A 254 15.45 -6.15 -11.29
N HIS A 255 16.69 -6.63 -11.13
CA HIS A 255 17.51 -7.08 -12.26
C HIS A 255 16.85 -8.21 -13.04
N LEU A 256 16.30 -9.22 -12.35
CA LEU A 256 15.57 -10.30 -13.02
C LEU A 256 14.36 -9.77 -13.79
N ARG A 257 13.58 -8.86 -13.21
CA ARG A 257 12.43 -8.25 -13.92
C ARG A 257 12.85 -7.61 -15.24
N ARG A 258 13.96 -6.87 -15.24
CA ARG A 258 14.48 -6.20 -16.45
C ARG A 258 14.96 -7.18 -17.52
N ILE A 259 15.58 -8.28 -17.13
CA ILE A 259 16.03 -9.34 -18.07
C ILE A 259 14.83 -9.98 -18.76
N TYR A 260 13.78 -10.28 -17.99
CA TYR A 260 12.65 -11.06 -18.47
C TYR A 260 11.47 -10.21 -18.98
N ALA A 261 11.58 -8.87 -18.99
CA ALA A 261 10.49 -7.95 -19.29
C ALA A 261 9.84 -8.18 -20.67
N ASP A 262 10.65 -8.54 -21.68
CA ASP A 262 10.19 -8.74 -23.06
C ASP A 262 9.90 -10.21 -23.41
N GLU A 263 10.06 -11.13 -22.46
CA GLU A 263 9.83 -12.56 -22.71
C GLU A 263 8.33 -12.90 -22.72
N LYS A 264 7.80 -13.22 -23.90
CA LYS A 264 6.36 -13.52 -24.11
C LYS A 264 5.80 -14.66 -23.25
N ASN A 265 6.65 -15.57 -22.78
CA ASN A 265 6.24 -16.75 -22.01
C ASN A 265 6.37 -16.52 -20.50
N ILE A 266 6.74 -15.30 -20.07
CA ILE A 266 6.87 -14.90 -18.68
C ILE A 266 5.69 -14.00 -18.32
N ASP A 267 5.07 -14.27 -17.17
CA ASP A 267 4.00 -13.46 -16.62
C ASP A 267 4.61 -12.57 -15.52
N MET A 268 5.08 -11.38 -15.91
CA MET A 268 5.74 -10.45 -14.99
C MET A 268 4.78 -9.93 -13.92
N ASP A 269 3.51 -9.68 -14.25
CA ASP A 269 2.51 -9.26 -13.26
C ASP A 269 2.32 -10.33 -12.18
N PHE A 270 2.31 -11.60 -12.57
CA PHE A 270 2.23 -12.71 -11.61
C PHE A 270 3.50 -12.86 -10.78
N CYS A 271 4.69 -12.65 -11.37
CA CYS A 271 5.95 -12.64 -10.63
C CYS A 271 5.96 -11.53 -9.58
N ASP A 272 5.55 -10.33 -9.98
CA ASP A 272 5.50 -9.12 -9.14
C ASP A 272 4.49 -9.30 -8.00
N PHE A 273 3.34 -9.90 -8.30
CA PHE A 273 2.38 -10.33 -7.28
C PHE A 273 3.02 -11.30 -6.27
N CYS A 274 3.73 -12.33 -6.73
CA CYS A 274 4.39 -13.30 -5.86
C CYS A 274 5.48 -12.65 -5.00
N PHE A 275 6.26 -11.73 -5.55
CA PHE A 275 7.29 -10.99 -4.82
C PHE A 275 6.69 -10.16 -3.69
N ALA A 276 5.67 -9.35 -4.00
CA ALA A 276 5.03 -8.45 -3.05
C ALA A 276 4.21 -9.19 -1.97
N ASN A 277 3.47 -10.25 -2.34
CA ASN A 277 2.52 -10.90 -1.44
C ASN A 277 3.08 -12.13 -0.69
N LEU A 278 4.22 -12.69 -1.12
CA LEU A 278 4.83 -13.84 -0.45
C LEU A 278 6.09 -13.48 0.34
N SER A 279 6.37 -12.19 0.52
CA SER A 279 7.39 -11.70 1.45
C SER A 279 7.12 -10.25 1.87
N PRO A 280 7.56 -9.84 3.07
CA PRO A 280 7.47 -8.46 3.54
C PRO A 280 8.53 -7.52 2.94
N LEU A 281 9.35 -7.96 1.98
CA LEU A 281 10.48 -7.16 1.47
C LEU A 281 10.03 -5.94 0.65
N SER A 282 8.92 -6.05 -0.08
CA SER A 282 8.30 -4.89 -0.73
C SER A 282 7.90 -3.82 0.29
N GLU A 283 7.24 -4.22 1.38
CA GLU A 283 6.85 -3.27 2.44
C GLU A 283 8.05 -2.68 3.17
N TRP A 284 9.11 -3.46 3.38
CA TRP A 284 10.36 -2.96 3.90
C TRP A 284 10.97 -1.88 3.00
N TYR A 285 10.97 -2.08 1.67
CA TYR A 285 11.46 -1.10 0.71
C TYR A 285 10.73 0.24 0.86
N TYR A 286 9.39 0.22 0.85
CA TYR A 286 8.59 1.44 0.98
C TYR A 286 8.67 2.10 2.35
N ALA A 287 9.07 1.37 3.39
CA ALA A 287 9.25 1.92 4.73
C ALA A 287 10.63 2.58 4.93
N TYR A 288 11.68 2.09 4.26
CA TYR A 288 13.06 2.44 4.58
C TYR A 288 13.89 2.99 3.41
N CYS A 289 13.44 2.85 2.18
CA CYS A 289 14.12 3.35 0.98
C CYS A 289 13.41 4.57 0.38
N GLN A 290 14.09 5.27 -0.53
CA GLN A 290 13.43 6.29 -1.36
C GLN A 290 12.41 5.58 -2.26
N PRO A 291 11.12 5.95 -2.24
CA PRO A 291 10.11 5.21 -2.98
C PRO A 291 10.35 5.28 -4.50
N ASP A 292 10.63 4.12 -5.09
CA ASP A 292 10.45 3.86 -6.51
C ASP A 292 9.09 3.17 -6.74
N PHE A 293 8.29 3.73 -7.65
CA PHE A 293 6.96 3.20 -8.00
C PHE A 293 7.06 1.95 -8.89
N GLU A 294 8.24 1.60 -9.37
CA GLU A 294 8.46 0.38 -10.16
C GLU A 294 8.52 -0.89 -9.30
N ILE A 295 8.86 -0.78 -8.01
CA ILE A 295 8.90 -1.95 -7.11
C ILE A 295 7.48 -2.49 -6.90
N PRO A 296 7.25 -3.81 -7.02
CA PRO A 296 5.92 -4.37 -6.80
C PRO A 296 5.42 -4.08 -5.39
N MET A 297 4.14 -3.78 -5.25
CA MET A 297 3.53 -3.43 -3.95
C MET A 297 2.28 -4.26 -3.68
N ILE A 298 1.90 -4.35 -2.41
CA ILE A 298 0.62 -4.93 -1.99
C ILE A 298 -0.50 -3.86 -2.02
N ILE A 299 -1.75 -4.32 -1.92
CA ILE A 299 -2.93 -3.43 -1.98
C ILE A 299 -2.92 -2.31 -0.93
N SER A 300 -2.55 -2.62 0.32
CA SER A 300 -2.52 -1.63 1.41
C SER A 300 -1.51 -0.51 1.12
N ARG A 301 -0.36 -0.84 0.53
CA ARG A 301 0.65 0.14 0.10
C ARG A 301 0.17 0.99 -1.05
N LYS A 302 -0.51 0.39 -2.04
CA LYS A 302 -1.12 1.13 -3.15
C LYS A 302 -2.16 2.13 -2.64
N ILE A 303 -3.02 1.72 -1.71
CA ILE A 303 -3.97 2.61 -1.02
C ILE A 303 -3.23 3.72 -0.28
N TYR A 304 -2.17 3.39 0.46
CA TYR A 304 -1.39 4.38 1.20
C TYR A 304 -0.78 5.46 0.30
N GLN A 305 -0.40 5.14 -0.93
CA GLN A 305 0.09 6.12 -1.91
C GLN A 305 -1.03 6.95 -2.53
N LEU A 306 -2.19 6.34 -2.76
CA LEU A 306 -3.35 6.97 -3.41
C LEU A 306 -4.32 7.64 -2.43
N LYS A 307 -4.14 7.54 -1.12
CA LYS A 307 -4.96 8.29 -0.16
C LYS A 307 -4.61 9.79 -0.19
N PRO A 308 -5.54 10.68 0.15
CA PRO A 308 -5.22 12.06 0.50
C PRO A 308 -4.36 12.12 1.77
N MET A 309 -3.56 13.18 1.93
CA MET A 309 -2.82 13.41 3.17
C MET A 309 -3.74 13.50 4.39
N SER A 310 -4.94 14.03 4.18
CA SER A 310 -5.95 14.25 5.20
C SER A 310 -6.87 13.04 5.47
N PHE A 311 -6.57 11.84 4.96
CA PHE A 311 -7.47 10.69 5.13
C PHE A 311 -7.20 9.90 6.42
N PRO A 312 -8.22 9.54 7.22
CA PRO A 312 -9.57 10.10 7.22
C PRO A 312 -9.59 11.46 7.93
N MET A 313 -10.39 12.41 7.43
CA MET A 313 -10.48 13.75 7.99
C MET A 313 -11.63 13.78 9.00
N ILE A 314 -11.37 13.80 10.30
CA ILE A 314 -12.43 13.61 11.30
C ILE A 314 -12.86 14.89 12.03
N PHE A 315 -12.20 16.01 11.75
CA PHE A 315 -12.50 17.32 12.37
C PHE A 315 -12.48 18.48 11.35
N CYS A 316 -13.11 19.58 11.75
CA CYS A 316 -13.16 20.82 10.96
C CYS A 316 -11.97 21.73 11.30
N TYR A 317 -11.23 22.20 10.30
CA TYR A 317 -10.05 23.05 10.51
C TYR A 317 -10.41 24.41 11.10
N ASP A 318 -11.56 24.98 10.72
CA ASP A 318 -11.98 26.30 11.18
C ASP A 318 -12.20 26.36 12.70
N ASN A 319 -12.67 25.25 13.29
CA ASN A 319 -12.84 25.11 14.74
C ASN A 319 -11.51 25.25 15.50
N TYR A 320 -10.40 24.92 14.86
CA TYR A 320 -9.04 24.94 15.41
C TYR A 320 -8.14 25.96 14.70
N SER A 321 -8.73 26.93 14.01
CA SER A 321 -8.00 28.04 13.39
C SER A 321 -7.09 28.74 14.42
N GLY A 322 -5.82 28.93 14.05
CA GLY A 322 -4.78 29.48 14.93
C GLY A 322 -4.14 28.48 15.91
N CYS A 323 -4.51 27.19 15.87
CA CYS A 323 -3.83 26.14 16.60
C CYS A 323 -2.81 25.42 15.70
N ASP A 324 -1.52 25.66 15.92
CA ASP A 324 -0.44 24.87 15.30
C ASP A 324 0.09 23.84 16.32
N LEU A 325 -0.24 22.56 16.11
CA LEU A 325 0.18 21.50 17.01
C LEU A 325 1.70 21.28 17.00
N ASN A 326 2.39 21.55 15.89
CA ASN A 326 3.85 21.46 15.79
C ASN A 326 4.51 22.59 16.58
N GLU A 327 4.03 23.82 16.42
CA GLU A 327 4.49 24.96 17.20
C GLU A 327 4.24 24.73 18.70
N PHE A 328 3.05 24.23 19.04
CA PHE A 328 2.70 23.88 20.42
C PHE A 328 3.61 22.79 20.98
N LYS A 329 3.87 21.72 20.23
CA LYS A 329 4.81 20.65 20.62
C LYS A 329 6.20 21.21 20.87
N HIS A 330 6.67 22.14 20.04
CA HIS A 330 7.98 22.78 20.21
C HIS A 330 8.03 23.64 21.49
N LYS A 331 7.06 24.52 21.70
CA LYS A 331 7.01 25.43 22.85
C LYS A 331 6.70 24.72 24.18
N ASN A 332 5.90 23.65 24.14
CA ASN A 332 5.38 22.94 25.30
C ASN A 332 5.81 21.47 25.34
N TYR A 333 7.02 21.14 24.87
CA TYR A 333 7.45 19.74 24.68
C TYR A 333 7.25 18.83 25.90
N LYS A 334 7.48 19.33 27.13
CA LYS A 334 7.28 18.55 28.36
C LYS A 334 5.81 18.18 28.58
N LEU A 335 4.90 19.11 28.26
CA LEU A 335 3.47 18.89 28.38
C LEU A 335 2.99 17.95 27.27
N TYR A 336 3.41 18.19 26.04
CA TYR A 336 3.09 17.33 24.90
C TYR A 336 3.55 15.89 25.14
N HIS A 337 4.76 15.68 25.65
CA HIS A 337 5.26 14.35 26.00
C HIS A 337 4.45 13.71 27.14
N LYS A 338 3.92 14.49 28.09
CA LYS A 338 2.99 13.95 29.10
C LYS A 338 1.69 13.48 28.45
N TRP A 339 1.16 14.21 27.48
CA TRP A 339 0.00 13.79 26.71
C TRP A 339 0.30 12.50 25.92
N GLU A 340 1.42 12.43 25.19
CA GLU A 340 1.86 11.21 24.48
C GLU A 340 1.97 9.99 25.40
N LYS A 341 2.39 10.16 26.66
CA LYS A 341 2.47 9.07 27.65
C LYS A 341 1.10 8.61 28.19
N LEU A 342 0.09 9.45 28.08
CA LEU A 342 -1.27 9.14 28.53
C LEU A 342 -2.11 8.49 27.43
N ILE A 343 -1.74 8.74 26.16
CA ILE A 343 -2.30 8.00 25.03
C ILE A 343 -1.86 6.54 25.18
N SER A 344 -2.85 5.71 25.49
CA SER A 344 -2.78 4.25 25.49
C SER A 344 -3.78 3.72 24.47
N ASP A 345 -3.68 2.44 24.12
CA ASP A 345 -4.64 1.80 23.22
C ASP A 345 -6.08 1.98 23.76
N ASP A 346 -6.28 1.78 25.06
CA ASP A 346 -7.58 1.94 25.74
C ASP A 346 -8.17 3.36 25.61
N LEU A 347 -7.35 4.40 25.83
CA LEU A 347 -7.81 5.79 25.68
C LEU A 347 -8.13 6.12 24.21
N THR A 348 -7.40 5.51 23.27
CA THR A 348 -7.61 5.75 21.84
C THR A 348 -8.89 5.08 21.35
N ASP A 349 -9.20 3.88 21.86
CA ASP A 349 -10.48 3.20 21.65
C ASP A 349 -11.64 4.00 22.24
N GLU A 350 -11.49 4.58 23.45
CA GLU A 350 -12.50 5.45 24.06
C GLU A 350 -12.79 6.68 23.18
N ILE A 351 -11.75 7.30 22.61
CA ILE A 351 -11.90 8.44 21.67
C ILE A 351 -12.68 8.01 20.43
N LEU A 352 -12.32 6.87 19.83
CA LEU A 352 -12.99 6.40 18.62
C LEU A 352 -14.43 5.97 18.88
N GLU A 353 -14.74 5.39 20.05
CA GLU A 353 -16.12 5.09 20.45
C GLU A 353 -16.94 6.37 20.66
N CYS A 354 -16.35 7.38 21.30
CA CYS A 354 -16.97 8.69 21.47
C CYS A 354 -17.31 9.32 20.10
N LEU A 355 -16.35 9.32 19.19
CA LEU A 355 -16.53 9.84 17.83
C LEU A 355 -17.49 9.01 16.98
N TYR A 356 -17.45 7.68 17.09
CA TYR A 356 -18.40 6.77 16.45
C TYR A 356 -19.83 7.13 16.82
N ASN A 357 -20.07 7.38 18.10
CA ASN A 357 -21.38 7.80 18.61
C ASN A 357 -21.71 9.26 18.27
N GLY A 358 -20.79 10.02 17.68
CA GLY A 358 -20.93 11.43 17.34
C GLY A 358 -21.03 12.34 18.56
N SER A 359 -20.34 11.96 19.64
CA SER A 359 -20.22 12.73 20.87
C SER A 359 -19.02 13.68 20.80
N ASP A 360 -19.02 14.69 21.68
CA ASP A 360 -17.92 15.64 21.81
C ASP A 360 -16.74 15.00 22.56
N ILE A 361 -15.52 15.23 22.09
CA ILE A 361 -14.30 14.73 22.71
C ILE A 361 -13.81 15.61 23.88
N SER A 362 -14.40 16.79 24.12
CA SER A 362 -13.98 17.70 25.20
C SER A 362 -13.93 17.02 26.58
N GLU A 363 -14.83 16.07 26.88
CA GLU A 363 -14.81 15.33 28.15
C GLU A 363 -13.57 14.43 28.28
N ILE A 364 -13.19 13.77 27.18
CA ILE A 364 -11.98 12.94 27.12
C ILE A 364 -10.74 13.83 27.14
N ALA A 365 -10.75 14.94 26.39
CA ALA A 365 -9.69 15.94 26.38
C ALA A 365 -9.47 16.55 27.77
N GLY A 366 -10.53 16.69 28.58
CA GLY A 366 -10.48 17.12 29.98
C GLY A 366 -9.62 16.24 30.89
N LYS A 367 -9.34 14.99 30.49
CA LYS A 367 -8.42 14.09 31.21
C LYS A 367 -6.95 14.46 30.98
N LEU A 368 -6.64 15.27 29.95
CA LEU A 368 -5.27 15.67 29.65
C LEU A 368 -4.79 16.77 30.62
N PRO A 369 -3.54 16.67 31.12
CA PRO A 369 -2.94 17.69 31.97
C PRO A 369 -3.01 19.08 31.34
N ARG A 370 -3.41 20.09 32.13
CA ARG A 370 -3.56 21.50 31.70
C ARG A 370 -4.54 21.70 30.54
N TYR A 371 -5.57 20.85 30.44
CA TYR A 371 -6.66 21.03 29.48
C TYR A 371 -7.33 22.41 29.62
N ASP A 372 -7.55 22.84 30.85
CA ASP A 372 -8.09 24.15 31.23
C ASP A 372 -7.30 25.34 30.67
N GLU A 373 -6.01 25.15 30.42
CA GLU A 373 -5.14 26.17 29.81
C GLU A 373 -5.03 26.03 28.29
N PHE A 374 -5.18 24.82 27.76
CA PHE A 374 -4.96 24.50 26.34
C PHE A 374 -6.05 23.59 25.74
N PRO A 375 -7.34 23.94 25.84
CA PRO A 375 -8.43 23.01 25.52
C PRO A 375 -8.43 22.62 24.03
N ARG A 376 -8.26 23.60 23.15
CA ARG A 376 -8.22 23.37 21.69
C ARG A 376 -7.02 22.54 21.23
N TYR A 377 -5.86 22.71 21.86
CA TYR A 377 -4.68 21.91 21.53
C TYR A 377 -4.81 20.48 22.03
N ALA A 378 -5.44 20.28 23.18
CA ALA A 378 -5.73 18.96 23.74
C ALA A 378 -6.71 18.19 22.83
N GLU A 379 -7.80 18.83 22.41
CA GLU A 379 -8.75 18.23 21.44
C GLU A 379 -8.08 17.91 20.09
N LEU A 380 -7.35 18.87 19.51
CA LEU A 380 -6.64 18.66 18.25
C LEU A 380 -5.61 17.52 18.35
N PHE A 381 -4.93 17.40 19.49
CA PHE A 381 -4.04 16.28 19.78
C PHE A 381 -4.79 14.94 19.79
N LEU A 382 -5.95 14.85 20.45
CA LEU A 382 -6.76 13.64 20.48
C LEU A 382 -7.31 13.27 19.10
N PHE A 383 -7.78 14.25 18.32
CA PHE A 383 -8.21 14.02 16.94
C PHE A 383 -7.07 13.44 16.08
N GLY A 384 -5.87 14.00 16.15
CA GLY A 384 -4.72 13.47 15.39
C GLY A 384 -4.41 12.00 15.72
N ASN A 385 -4.49 11.60 16.99
CA ASN A 385 -4.30 10.21 17.39
C ASN A 385 -5.42 9.29 16.87
N ALA A 386 -6.67 9.74 16.95
CA ALA A 386 -7.83 9.01 16.42
C ALA A 386 -7.78 8.85 14.89
N GLU A 387 -7.38 9.89 14.15
CA GLU A 387 -7.18 9.82 12.69
C GLU A 387 -6.13 8.78 12.32
N GLN A 388 -5.00 8.77 13.03
CA GLN A 388 -3.93 7.82 12.80
C GLN A 388 -4.39 6.38 13.07
N LEU A 389 -5.06 6.13 14.19
CA LEU A 389 -5.53 4.78 14.52
C LEU A 389 -6.59 4.29 13.51
N LEU A 390 -7.55 5.13 13.14
CA LEU A 390 -8.57 4.77 12.15
C LEU A 390 -7.94 4.51 10.77
N GLN A 391 -6.94 5.31 10.37
CA GLN A 391 -6.18 5.08 9.15
C GLN A 391 -5.45 3.73 9.19
N CYS A 392 -4.78 3.41 10.29
CA CYS A 392 -4.13 2.11 10.47
C CYS A 392 -5.12 0.95 10.31
N ARG A 393 -6.27 1.01 11.00
CA ARG A 393 -7.32 -0.03 10.90
C ARG A 393 -7.86 -0.18 9.48
N MET A 394 -8.08 0.93 8.76
CA MET A 394 -8.49 0.89 7.36
C MET A 394 -7.43 0.20 6.49
N LEU A 395 -6.15 0.59 6.63
CA LEU A 395 -5.06 -0.01 5.85
C LEU A 395 -4.88 -1.50 6.17
N ASP A 396 -5.00 -1.89 7.43
CA ASP A 396 -4.88 -3.28 7.86
C ASP A 396 -6.00 -4.15 7.26
N ILE A 397 -7.26 -3.68 7.33
CA ILE A 397 -8.37 -4.46 6.80
C ILE A 397 -8.27 -4.64 5.29
N SER A 398 -7.66 -3.70 4.55
CA SER A 398 -7.50 -3.81 3.10
C SER A 398 -6.65 -5.01 2.66
N GLN A 399 -5.79 -5.55 3.54
CA GLN A 399 -5.02 -6.76 3.24
C GLN A 399 -5.91 -7.99 3.06
N SER A 400 -7.11 -7.98 3.65
CA SER A 400 -8.07 -9.09 3.52
C SER A 400 -8.70 -9.19 2.12
N PHE A 401 -8.60 -8.15 1.29
CA PHE A 401 -9.22 -8.10 -0.05
C PHE A 401 -8.69 -9.17 -1.00
N ILE A 402 -7.49 -9.69 -0.75
CA ILE A 402 -6.82 -10.66 -1.60
C ILE A 402 -6.65 -11.97 -0.83
N ARG A 403 -6.94 -13.09 -1.48
CA ARG A 403 -6.72 -14.43 -0.91
C ARG A 403 -5.29 -14.89 -1.23
N ILE A 404 -4.40 -15.02 -0.25
CA ILE A 404 -3.01 -15.48 -0.49
C ILE A 404 -2.84 -16.96 -0.21
#